data_AF-A0A3D2BX53-F1
#
_entry.id   AF-A0A3D2BX53-F1
#
_cell.length_a   1.000
_cell.length_b   1.000
_cell.length_c   1.000
_cell.angle_alpha   90.00
_cell.angle_beta   90.00
_cell.angle_gamma   90.00
#
_symmetry.space_group_name_H-M   'P 1'
#
loop_
_entity.id
_entity.type
_entity.pdbx_description
1 polymer ?
#
loop_
_entity_poly.entity_id
_entity_poly.type
_entity_poly.pdbx_seq_one_letter_code
_entity_poly.pdbx_strand_id
1 'polypeptide(L)'
;VIGGQAMIAKGWSMLMESLSLGRGVSLPSLSLAGVELSLKTSLEYALIRKQFKQSLYRFQGVAEKLVPMAADTLTMKAMSNFHLNLLDQGLNPSVSSAILKYHHTELLRTNINHAMDIHGGKTVMLGQRNYLSDIYQVVPIAITVEGANILTRSMIIFGQGLMRCHPFLKEELESLEKKDTVLFNRLLGHHLAHIIGVKIKSFVFAISGGRLAKIPKGVKGFEKNNYQQLATLSASFAFLVEIVLMKFGPKIKFQESVNGLFSDLLIKMYSISVLLKYRQVLDNDFNDLIRWSVQRQVHESQVLLSDICGQLNFSLVFRWIVLPRGVNQPLPSVKLQNKVVNQLINNPNLKDTLTSDVLYAKDSTLDILDQAYTLAVEAEKVYKRVGYVDSYEAIDALLDKQQISIDEHQLLSRLTELRRKILAVDDYEH
;
A
#
# COMPACT_ATOMS: atom_id res chain seq x y z
N VAL A 1 14.12 -37.09 0.17
CA VAL A 1 13.66 -36.31 1.34
C VAL A 1 14.42 -35.00 1.34
N ILE A 2 13.73 -33.85 1.28
CA ILE A 2 14.38 -32.53 1.37
C ILE A 2 15.14 -32.47 2.71
N GLY A 3 16.44 -32.17 2.67
CA GLY A 3 17.32 -32.17 3.85
C GLY A 3 17.77 -33.55 4.38
N GLY A 4 17.64 -34.63 3.60
CA GLY A 4 18.22 -35.94 3.90
C GLY A 4 17.47 -36.79 4.93
N GLN A 5 18.12 -37.84 5.47
CA GLN A 5 17.47 -38.82 6.37
C GLN A 5 17.07 -38.22 7.72
N ALA A 6 17.83 -37.24 8.25
CA ALA A 6 17.53 -36.53 9.50
C ALA A 6 16.23 -35.70 9.48
N MET A 7 15.67 -35.57 8.28
CA MET A 7 14.49 -34.77 7.96
C MET A 7 13.25 -35.63 7.66
N ILE A 8 13.36 -36.96 7.75
CA ILE A 8 12.21 -37.87 7.74
C ILE A 8 11.24 -37.49 8.89
N ALA A 9 9.94 -37.55 8.60
CA ALA A 9 8.84 -37.15 9.50
C ALA A 9 8.76 -35.64 9.86
N LYS A 10 9.63 -34.79 9.30
CA LYS A 10 9.58 -33.32 9.50
C LYS A 10 8.88 -32.55 8.38
N GLY A 11 8.16 -33.23 7.49
CA GLY A 11 7.55 -32.63 6.29
C GLY A 11 6.60 -31.48 6.57
N TRP A 12 5.81 -31.54 7.64
CA TRP A 12 4.92 -30.44 8.04
C TRP A 12 5.70 -29.17 8.43
N SER A 13 6.77 -29.33 9.21
CA SER A 13 7.62 -28.20 9.61
C SER A 13 8.27 -27.53 8.41
N MET A 14 8.81 -28.34 7.48
CA MET A 14 9.39 -27.83 6.23
C MET A 14 8.36 -27.07 5.39
N LEU A 15 7.16 -27.63 5.23
CA LEU A 15 6.10 -26.99 4.47
C LEU A 15 5.75 -25.63 5.09
N MET A 16 5.57 -25.57 6.40
CA MET A 16 5.23 -24.33 7.09
C MET A 16 6.34 -23.27 7.00
N GLU A 17 7.60 -23.69 7.02
CA GLU A 17 8.76 -22.82 6.84
C GLU A 17 8.83 -22.25 5.42
N SER A 18 8.71 -23.12 4.40
CA SER A 18 8.65 -22.69 2.99
C SER A 18 7.48 -21.74 2.73
N LEU A 19 6.29 -22.03 3.27
CA LEU A 19 5.12 -21.17 3.17
C LEU A 19 5.32 -19.81 3.87
N SER A 20 6.13 -19.76 4.93
CA SER A 20 6.44 -18.51 5.63
C SER A 20 7.34 -17.62 4.77
N LEU A 21 8.35 -18.21 4.13
CA LEU A 21 9.23 -17.50 3.18
C LEU A 21 8.47 -17.02 1.94
N GLY A 22 7.61 -17.89 1.37
CA GLY A 22 6.78 -17.54 0.21
C GLY A 22 5.86 -16.35 0.49
N ARG A 23 5.21 -16.34 1.66
CA ARG A 23 4.32 -15.25 2.10
C ARG A 23 5.05 -13.99 2.55
N GLY A 24 6.17 -14.12 3.24
CA GLY A 24 6.89 -13.00 3.86
C GLY A 24 7.85 -12.27 2.92
N VAL A 25 8.33 -12.95 1.88
CA VAL A 25 9.40 -12.43 1.01
C VAL A 25 9.01 -12.54 -0.47
N SER A 26 8.82 -13.76 -1.00
CA SER A 26 8.74 -13.96 -2.46
C SER A 26 7.56 -13.26 -3.13
N LEU A 27 6.33 -13.51 -2.67
CA LEU A 27 5.14 -12.90 -3.27
C LEU A 27 5.01 -11.40 -2.99
N PRO A 28 5.33 -10.90 -1.78
CA PRO A 28 5.41 -9.47 -1.54
C PRO A 28 6.43 -8.76 -2.44
N SER A 29 7.61 -9.34 -2.65
CA SER A 29 8.63 -8.76 -3.55
C SER A 29 8.18 -8.71 -5.01
N LEU A 30 7.60 -9.81 -5.53
CA LEU A 30 6.98 -9.83 -6.86
C LEU A 30 5.93 -8.72 -7.01
N SER A 31 5.07 -8.61 -6.01
CA SER A 31 3.97 -7.63 -6.01
C SER A 31 4.49 -6.20 -5.95
N LEU A 32 5.49 -5.94 -5.09
CA LEU A 32 6.13 -4.63 -5.00
C LEU A 32 6.79 -4.26 -6.33
N ALA A 33 7.58 -5.15 -6.93
CA ALA A 33 8.20 -4.90 -8.23
C ALA A 33 7.16 -4.59 -9.32
N GLY A 34 6.04 -5.32 -9.34
CA GLY A 34 4.97 -5.07 -10.29
C GLY A 34 4.27 -3.71 -10.08
N VAL A 35 4.10 -3.29 -8.83
CA VAL A 35 3.54 -1.98 -8.48
C VAL A 35 4.54 -0.85 -8.81
N GLU A 36 5.84 -1.04 -8.56
CA GLU A 36 6.88 -0.08 -8.94
C GLU A 36 6.94 0.11 -10.46
N LEU A 37 6.90 -0.98 -11.24
CA LEU A 37 6.86 -0.88 -12.70
C LEU A 37 5.59 -0.16 -13.19
N SER A 38 4.44 -0.49 -12.59
CA SER A 38 3.16 0.15 -12.89
C SER A 38 3.23 1.65 -12.63
N LEU A 39 3.78 2.06 -11.48
CA LEU A 39 3.95 3.46 -11.13
C LEU A 39 4.93 4.18 -12.07
N LYS A 40 6.11 3.61 -12.30
CA LYS A 40 7.16 4.21 -13.16
C LYS A 40 6.61 4.49 -14.54
N THR A 41 6.08 3.46 -15.17
CA THR A 41 5.59 3.56 -16.56
C THR A 41 4.41 4.50 -16.66
N SER A 42 3.49 4.50 -15.69
CA SER A 42 2.37 5.45 -15.67
C SER A 42 2.79 6.89 -15.45
N LEU A 43 3.77 7.19 -14.60
CA LEU A 43 4.26 8.56 -14.42
C LEU A 43 4.89 9.09 -15.72
N GLU A 44 5.72 8.27 -16.36
CA GLU A 44 6.42 8.61 -17.59
C GLU A 44 5.45 8.77 -18.75
N TYR A 45 4.56 7.79 -18.93
CA TYR A 45 3.52 7.84 -19.95
C TYR A 45 2.59 9.03 -19.74
N ALA A 46 2.22 9.35 -18.50
CA ALA A 46 1.32 10.46 -18.22
C ALA A 46 1.94 11.84 -18.51
N LEU A 47 3.27 11.96 -18.46
CA LEU A 47 3.98 13.16 -18.91
C LEU A 47 4.02 13.25 -20.44
N ILE A 48 4.38 12.14 -21.10
CA ILE A 48 4.63 12.06 -22.55
C ILE A 48 3.33 12.14 -23.37
N ARG A 49 2.28 11.44 -22.93
CA ARG A 49 0.99 11.38 -23.64
C ARG A 49 0.22 12.69 -23.43
N LYS A 50 -0.25 13.22 -24.55
CA LYS A 50 -0.99 14.48 -24.63
C LYS A 50 -2.40 14.20 -25.14
N GLN A 51 -3.40 14.76 -24.46
CA GLN A 51 -4.80 14.76 -24.86
C GLN A 51 -5.38 16.13 -24.56
N PHE A 52 -6.27 16.63 -25.42
CA PHE A 52 -6.83 17.98 -25.29
C PHE A 52 -5.73 19.06 -25.07
N LYS A 53 -4.61 18.93 -25.80
CA LYS A 53 -3.44 19.83 -25.77
C LYS A 53 -2.70 19.92 -24.43
N GLN A 54 -2.90 18.97 -23.51
CA GLN A 54 -2.17 18.91 -22.24
C GLN A 54 -1.72 17.49 -21.88
N SER A 55 -0.71 17.37 -21.01
CA SER A 55 -0.24 16.07 -20.52
C SER A 55 -1.29 15.39 -19.64
N LEU A 56 -1.34 14.06 -19.68
CA LEU A 56 -2.31 13.30 -18.90
C LEU A 56 -2.22 13.56 -17.39
N TYR A 57 -1.01 13.78 -16.84
CA TYR A 57 -0.85 14.02 -15.40
C TYR A 57 -1.59 15.28 -14.89
N ARG A 58 -1.98 16.20 -15.79
CA ARG A 58 -2.73 17.42 -15.44
C ARG A 58 -4.23 17.18 -15.24
N PHE A 59 -4.75 16.02 -15.68
CA PHE A 59 -6.16 15.66 -15.48
C PHE A 59 -6.36 15.06 -14.09
N GLN A 60 -7.38 15.54 -13.38
CA GLN A 60 -7.68 15.07 -12.01
C GLN A 60 -8.00 13.58 -11.97
N GLY A 61 -8.73 13.05 -12.95
CA GLY A 61 -9.03 11.61 -13.01
C GLY A 61 -7.78 10.72 -13.17
N VAL A 62 -6.72 11.23 -13.83
CA VAL A 62 -5.42 10.53 -13.91
C VAL A 62 -4.70 10.63 -12.57
N ALA A 63 -4.77 11.79 -11.91
CA ALA A 63 -4.22 11.99 -10.57
C ALA A 63 -4.87 11.08 -9.52
N GLU A 64 -6.17 10.80 -9.64
CA GLU A 64 -6.92 9.85 -8.79
C GLU A 64 -6.41 8.41 -8.90
N LYS A 65 -5.62 8.08 -9.93
CA LYS A 65 -4.96 6.78 -10.11
C LYS A 65 -3.48 6.82 -9.73
N LEU A 66 -2.76 7.87 -10.14
CA LEU A 66 -1.33 8.03 -9.88
C LEU A 66 -0.98 8.18 -8.39
N VAL A 67 -1.75 8.99 -7.63
CA VAL A 67 -1.42 9.24 -6.21
C VAL A 67 -1.62 7.99 -5.35
N PRO A 68 -2.73 7.22 -5.48
CA PRO A 68 -2.83 5.93 -4.82
C PRO A 68 -1.66 5.00 -5.15
N MET A 69 -1.27 4.85 -6.42
CA MET A 69 -0.12 4.02 -6.82
C MET A 69 1.16 4.43 -6.09
N ALA A 70 1.46 5.73 -6.03
CA ALA A 70 2.64 6.23 -5.31
C ALA A 70 2.56 5.97 -3.80
N ALA A 71 1.39 6.19 -3.20
CA ALA A 71 1.17 5.98 -1.77
C ALA A 71 1.26 4.50 -1.38
N ASP A 72 0.71 3.63 -2.24
CA ASP A 72 0.75 2.17 -2.09
C ASP A 72 2.17 1.66 -2.23
N THR A 73 2.91 2.10 -3.26
CA THR A 73 4.33 1.80 -3.45
C THR A 73 5.14 2.14 -2.21
N LEU A 74 5.01 3.37 -1.70
CA LEU A 74 5.72 3.82 -0.51
C LEU A 74 5.40 2.95 0.72
N THR A 75 4.12 2.62 0.90
CA THR A 75 3.64 1.79 2.01
C THR A 75 4.17 0.37 1.91
N MET A 76 4.14 -0.20 0.71
CA MET A 76 4.64 -1.55 0.43
C MET A 76 6.15 -1.63 0.67
N LYS A 77 6.94 -0.65 0.22
CA LYS A 77 8.39 -0.56 0.53
C LYS A 77 8.63 -0.49 2.04
N ALA A 78 7.90 0.37 2.75
CA ALA A 78 8.02 0.50 4.21
C ALA A 78 7.70 -0.82 4.95
N MET A 79 6.64 -1.52 4.55
CA MET A 79 6.24 -2.81 5.11
C MET A 79 7.26 -3.91 4.81
N SER A 80 7.72 -4.01 3.56
CA SER A 80 8.74 -4.99 3.14
C SER A 80 10.04 -4.78 3.90
N ASN A 81 10.56 -3.55 3.96
CA ASN A 81 11.78 -3.22 4.69
C ASN A 81 11.67 -3.54 6.18
N PHE A 82 10.53 -3.21 6.80
CA PHE A 82 10.31 -3.55 8.20
C PHE A 82 10.26 -5.07 8.42
N HIS A 83 9.60 -5.82 7.54
CA HIS A 83 9.54 -7.29 7.64
C HIS A 83 10.92 -7.94 7.48
N LEU A 84 11.67 -7.54 6.45
CA LEU A 84 13.03 -8.04 6.22
C LEU A 84 13.94 -7.75 7.41
N ASN A 85 13.83 -6.56 8.01
CA ASN A 85 14.60 -6.24 9.21
C ASN A 85 14.25 -7.14 10.43
N LEU A 86 13.02 -7.62 10.54
CA LEU A 86 12.66 -8.62 11.56
C LEU A 86 13.30 -9.98 11.26
N LEU A 87 13.36 -10.39 9.98
CA LEU A 87 14.02 -11.62 9.57
C LEU A 87 15.53 -11.56 9.81
N ASP A 88 16.17 -10.43 9.53
CA ASP A 88 17.60 -10.21 9.79
C ASP A 88 17.95 -10.33 11.28
N GLN A 89 16.99 -10.02 12.16
CA GLN A 89 17.13 -10.21 13.61
C GLN A 89 16.90 -11.67 14.06
N GLY A 90 16.68 -12.60 13.13
CA GLY A 90 16.40 -14.01 13.41
C GLY A 90 14.98 -14.26 13.94
N LEU A 91 14.06 -13.31 13.78
CA LEU A 91 12.67 -13.45 14.21
C LEU A 91 11.83 -14.16 13.14
N ASN A 92 10.75 -14.81 13.56
CA ASN A 92 9.78 -15.48 12.68
C ASN A 92 8.39 -14.80 12.74
N PRO A 93 8.22 -13.62 12.12
CA PRO A 93 7.03 -12.78 12.32
C PRO A 93 5.81 -13.25 11.48
N SER A 94 5.16 -14.33 11.92
CA SER A 94 4.10 -15.02 11.15
C SER A 94 2.88 -14.17 10.78
N VAL A 95 2.48 -13.22 11.63
CA VAL A 95 1.32 -12.34 11.36
C VAL A 95 1.70 -11.29 10.33
N SER A 96 2.92 -10.76 10.43
CA SER A 96 3.46 -9.80 9.47
C SER A 96 3.61 -10.43 8.08
N SER A 97 4.10 -11.67 7.96
CA SER A 97 4.20 -12.34 6.66
C SER A 97 2.82 -12.55 6.01
N ALA A 98 1.81 -12.93 6.80
CA ALA A 98 0.43 -13.04 6.29
C ALA A 98 -0.14 -11.67 5.84
N ILE A 99 0.13 -10.61 6.60
CA ILE A 99 -0.23 -9.23 6.23
C ILE A 99 0.42 -8.84 4.90
N LEU A 100 1.74 -9.01 4.77
CA LEU A 100 2.48 -8.66 3.56
C LEU A 100 1.93 -9.43 2.35
N LYS A 101 1.75 -10.75 2.46
CA LYS A 101 1.23 -11.55 1.35
C LYS A 101 -0.11 -11.05 0.87
N TYR A 102 -1.08 -10.88 1.78
CA TYR A 102 -2.42 -10.44 1.41
C TYR A 102 -2.41 -9.01 0.87
N HIS A 103 -1.80 -8.07 1.60
CA HIS A 103 -1.79 -6.66 1.28
C HIS A 103 -1.10 -6.38 -0.06
N HIS A 104 0.12 -6.87 -0.25
CA HIS A 104 0.90 -6.56 -1.44
C HIS A 104 0.29 -7.17 -2.69
N THR A 105 -0.23 -8.40 -2.62
CA THR A 105 -0.81 -9.07 -3.79
C THR A 105 -2.15 -8.46 -4.21
N GLU A 106 -2.99 -8.01 -3.27
CA GLU A 106 -4.20 -7.24 -3.58
C GLU A 106 -3.88 -5.84 -4.14
N LEU A 107 -2.82 -5.20 -3.63
CA LEU A 107 -2.36 -3.93 -4.19
C LEU A 107 -1.74 -4.09 -5.58
N LEU A 108 -1.09 -5.21 -5.88
CA LEU A 108 -0.66 -5.51 -7.25
C LEU A 108 -1.86 -5.51 -8.19
N ARG A 109 -2.91 -6.28 -7.87
CA ARG A 109 -4.17 -6.33 -8.66
C ARG A 109 -4.76 -4.94 -8.90
N THR A 110 -4.79 -4.11 -7.86
CA THR A 110 -5.42 -2.79 -7.95
C THR A 110 -4.57 -1.81 -8.76
N ASN A 111 -3.26 -1.77 -8.49
CA ASN A 111 -2.36 -0.79 -9.09
C ASN A 111 -2.00 -1.12 -10.55
N ILE A 112 -1.90 -2.40 -10.92
CA ILE A 112 -1.75 -2.76 -12.34
C ILE A 112 -2.97 -2.30 -13.17
N ASN A 113 -4.18 -2.42 -12.62
CA ASN A 113 -5.39 -1.94 -13.28
C ASN A 113 -5.39 -0.42 -13.40
N HIS A 114 -4.97 0.31 -12.36
CA HIS A 114 -4.78 1.76 -12.44
C HIS A 114 -3.79 2.17 -13.53
N ALA A 115 -2.69 1.42 -13.66
CA ALA A 115 -1.73 1.68 -14.74
C ALA A 115 -2.35 1.39 -16.11
N MET A 116 -3.05 0.27 -16.29
CA MET A 116 -3.72 -0.05 -17.55
C MET A 116 -4.81 0.97 -17.92
N ASP A 117 -5.57 1.49 -16.94
CA ASP A 117 -6.55 2.57 -17.14
C ASP A 117 -5.88 3.84 -17.70
N ILE A 118 -4.71 4.21 -17.18
CA ILE A 118 -3.94 5.39 -17.64
C ILE A 118 -3.40 5.20 -19.06
N HIS A 119 -2.93 4.00 -19.38
CA HIS A 119 -2.33 3.70 -20.69
C HIS A 119 -3.39 3.49 -21.78
N GLY A 120 -4.59 3.04 -21.41
CA GLY A 120 -5.71 2.80 -22.31
C GLY A 120 -5.45 1.65 -23.28
N GLY A 121 -5.80 1.84 -24.55
CA GLY A 121 -5.71 0.79 -25.58
C GLY A 121 -4.33 0.16 -25.74
N LYS A 122 -3.25 0.88 -25.38
CA LYS A 122 -1.87 0.36 -25.44
C LYS A 122 -1.70 -0.92 -24.63
N THR A 123 -2.28 -0.97 -23.43
CA THR A 123 -2.07 -2.07 -22.51
C THR A 123 -3.11 -3.17 -22.65
N VAL A 124 -4.09 -2.99 -23.54
CA VAL A 124 -5.07 -4.03 -23.90
C VAL A 124 -4.49 -4.96 -24.97
N MET A 125 -3.66 -4.43 -25.88
CA MET A 125 -3.00 -5.24 -26.91
C MET A 125 -1.86 -6.05 -26.30
N LEU A 126 -1.85 -7.37 -26.53
CA LEU A 126 -0.72 -8.21 -26.15
C LEU A 126 0.43 -8.00 -27.15
N GLY A 127 1.67 -8.14 -26.70
CA GLY A 127 2.87 -8.06 -27.54
C GLY A 127 4.03 -7.33 -26.87
N GLN A 128 5.13 -7.16 -27.60
CA GLN A 128 6.39 -6.64 -27.04
C GLN A 128 6.30 -5.16 -26.63
N ARG A 129 5.34 -4.41 -27.16
CA ARG A 129 5.13 -3.01 -26.80
C ARG A 129 4.29 -2.83 -25.54
N ASN A 130 3.69 -3.91 -25.02
CA ASN A 130 2.94 -3.90 -23.77
C ASN A 130 3.75 -4.46 -22.61
N TYR A 131 4.43 -3.57 -21.89
CA TYR A 131 5.23 -3.91 -20.71
C TYR A 131 4.41 -4.22 -19.44
N LEU A 132 3.06 -4.18 -19.49
CA LEU A 132 2.19 -4.47 -18.34
C LEU A 132 1.45 -5.82 -18.47
N SER A 133 1.36 -6.41 -19.67
CA SER A 133 0.56 -7.62 -19.92
C SER A 133 0.98 -8.79 -19.05
N ASP A 134 2.28 -8.99 -18.90
CA ASP A 134 2.81 -10.19 -18.25
C ASP A 134 2.55 -10.15 -16.75
N ILE A 135 2.76 -8.99 -16.13
CA ILE A 135 2.46 -8.77 -14.72
C ILE A 135 0.96 -8.91 -14.47
N TYR A 136 0.12 -8.35 -15.35
CA TYR A 136 -1.32 -8.49 -15.23
C TYR A 136 -1.76 -9.96 -15.23
N GLN A 137 -1.18 -10.78 -16.12
CA GLN A 137 -1.46 -12.22 -16.19
C GLN A 137 -0.98 -13.01 -14.95
N VAL A 138 0.04 -12.52 -14.24
CA VAL A 138 0.57 -13.16 -13.02
C VAL A 138 -0.29 -12.87 -11.78
N VAL A 139 -1.13 -11.84 -11.78
CA VAL A 139 -1.96 -11.44 -10.62
C VAL A 139 -2.76 -12.60 -9.99
N PRO A 140 -3.49 -13.45 -10.75
CA PRO A 140 -4.25 -14.54 -10.17
C PRO A 140 -3.37 -15.55 -9.43
N ILE A 141 -2.16 -15.80 -9.92
CA ILE A 141 -1.18 -16.69 -9.28
C ILE A 141 -0.81 -16.10 -7.92
N ALA A 142 -0.37 -14.85 -7.87
CA ALA A 142 0.09 -14.20 -6.64
C ALA A 142 -0.98 -14.21 -5.52
N ILE A 143 -2.25 -14.10 -5.88
CA ILE A 143 -3.36 -14.01 -4.93
C ILE A 143 -3.83 -15.40 -4.43
N THR A 144 -3.64 -16.45 -5.23
CA THR A 144 -4.14 -17.79 -4.92
C THR A 144 -3.09 -18.71 -4.28
N VAL A 145 -1.83 -18.63 -4.73
CA VAL A 145 -0.75 -19.48 -4.22
C VAL A 145 -0.27 -19.02 -2.83
N GLU A 146 0.47 -19.89 -2.13
CA GLU A 146 0.98 -19.67 -0.77
C GLU A 146 -0.13 -19.37 0.27
N GLY A 147 -1.34 -19.87 0.00
CA GLY A 147 -2.55 -19.65 0.79
C GLY A 147 -3.41 -18.54 0.19
N ALA A 148 -4.58 -18.90 -0.32
CA ALA A 148 -5.49 -17.95 -0.97
C ALA A 148 -5.78 -16.73 -0.09
N ASN A 149 -5.85 -15.54 -0.69
CA ASN A 149 -6.10 -14.29 0.03
C ASN A 149 -7.39 -14.31 0.85
N ILE A 150 -8.41 -15.03 0.39
CA ILE A 150 -9.67 -15.23 1.13
C ILE A 150 -9.39 -15.83 2.51
N LEU A 151 -8.64 -16.92 2.59
CA LEU A 151 -8.30 -17.57 3.85
C LEU A 151 -7.29 -16.75 4.66
N THR A 152 -6.34 -16.12 3.97
CA THR A 152 -5.32 -15.28 4.63
C THR A 152 -5.98 -14.11 5.36
N ARG A 153 -6.90 -13.41 4.70
CA ARG A 153 -7.68 -12.30 5.26
C ARG A 153 -8.63 -12.77 6.36
N SER A 154 -9.39 -13.84 6.13
CA SER A 154 -10.50 -14.22 7.03
C SER A 154 -10.10 -15.13 8.20
N MET A 155 -8.94 -15.80 8.14
CA MET A 155 -8.52 -16.75 9.18
C MET A 155 -7.10 -16.51 9.70
N ILE A 156 -6.14 -16.19 8.84
CA ILE A 156 -4.72 -16.19 9.24
C ILE A 156 -4.36 -14.89 9.97
N ILE A 157 -4.61 -13.73 9.35
CA ILE A 157 -4.16 -12.43 9.88
C ILE A 157 -4.77 -12.18 11.27
N PHE A 158 -6.10 -12.13 11.36
CA PHE A 158 -6.76 -11.93 12.64
C PHE A 158 -6.94 -13.21 13.44
N GLY A 159 -7.49 -14.28 12.86
CA GLY A 159 -7.83 -15.50 13.63
C GLY A 159 -6.64 -16.17 14.30
N GLN A 160 -5.56 -16.46 13.55
CA GLN A 160 -4.32 -16.98 14.15
C GLN A 160 -3.52 -15.90 14.88
N GLY A 161 -3.56 -14.66 14.40
CA GLY A 161 -2.91 -13.52 15.05
C GLY A 161 -3.43 -13.28 16.47
N LEU A 162 -4.73 -13.44 16.69
CA LEU A 162 -5.38 -13.31 17.99
C LEU A 162 -4.79 -14.29 19.00
N MET A 163 -4.68 -15.56 18.65
CA MET A 163 -4.11 -16.59 19.51
C MET A 163 -2.62 -16.36 19.85
N ARG A 164 -1.87 -15.73 18.95
CA ARG A 164 -0.42 -15.51 19.12
C ARG A 164 -0.07 -14.19 19.79
N CYS A 165 -0.87 -13.16 19.58
CA CYS A 165 -0.55 -11.79 19.97
C CYS A 165 -1.39 -11.29 21.15
N HIS A 166 -2.49 -11.97 21.49
CA HIS A 166 -3.30 -11.58 22.64
C HIS A 166 -2.54 -11.84 23.95
N PRO A 167 -2.49 -10.87 24.89
CA PRO A 167 -1.67 -10.99 26.10
C PRO A 167 -2.05 -12.16 27.02
N PHE A 168 -3.32 -12.56 27.07
CA PHE A 168 -3.83 -13.56 28.02
C PHE A 168 -4.25 -14.92 27.39
N LEU A 169 -4.97 -14.92 26.26
CA LEU A 169 -5.62 -16.12 25.71
C LEU A 169 -4.75 -17.37 25.62
N LYS A 170 -3.51 -17.24 25.15
CA LYS A 170 -2.61 -18.39 24.99
C LYS A 170 -2.29 -19.03 26.35
N GLU A 171 -1.87 -18.23 27.32
CA GLU A 171 -1.51 -18.70 28.66
C GLU A 171 -2.74 -19.25 29.41
N GLU A 172 -3.90 -18.62 29.23
CA GLU A 172 -5.17 -19.11 29.79
C GLU A 172 -5.52 -20.50 29.27
N LEU A 173 -5.42 -20.73 27.95
CA LEU A 173 -5.69 -22.04 27.36
C LEU A 173 -4.67 -23.10 27.78
N GLU A 174 -3.38 -22.76 27.78
CA GLU A 174 -2.33 -23.67 28.25
C GLU A 174 -2.51 -24.05 29.73
N SER A 175 -2.98 -23.12 30.57
CA SER A 175 -3.27 -23.40 31.98
C SER A 175 -4.46 -24.37 32.16
N LEU A 176 -5.50 -24.23 31.33
CA LEU A 176 -6.64 -25.15 31.33
C LEU A 176 -6.24 -26.54 30.85
N GLU A 177 -5.42 -26.64 29.81
CA GLU A 177 -4.89 -27.93 29.31
C GLU A 177 -4.08 -28.66 30.39
N LYS A 178 -3.27 -27.91 31.15
CA LYS A 178 -2.49 -28.43 32.28
C LYS A 178 -3.31 -28.66 33.55
N LYS A 179 -4.61 -28.34 33.54
CA LYS A 179 -5.52 -28.38 34.70
C LYS A 179 -5.05 -27.53 35.89
N ASP A 180 -4.27 -26.48 35.63
CA ASP A 180 -3.82 -25.53 36.66
C ASP A 180 -4.87 -24.43 36.86
N THR A 181 -5.85 -24.72 37.73
CA THR A 181 -6.98 -23.82 38.00
C THR A 181 -6.56 -22.56 38.76
N VAL A 182 -5.48 -22.60 39.53
CA VAL A 182 -4.98 -21.46 40.29
C VAL A 182 -4.35 -20.44 39.34
N LEU A 183 -3.49 -20.90 38.43
CA LEU A 183 -2.92 -20.05 37.39
C LEU A 183 -4.00 -19.48 36.49
N PHE A 184 -4.96 -20.30 36.07
CA PHE A 184 -6.08 -19.86 35.24
C PHE A 184 -6.87 -18.72 35.89
N ASN A 185 -7.29 -18.88 37.14
CA ASN A 185 -8.06 -17.86 37.87
C ASN A 185 -7.29 -16.54 38.01
N ARG A 186 -5.97 -16.63 38.24
CA ARG A 186 -5.10 -15.45 38.29
C ARG A 186 -5.03 -14.73 36.94
N LEU A 187 -4.82 -15.47 35.86
CA LEU A 187 -4.76 -14.92 34.50
C LEU A 187 -6.10 -14.28 34.10
N LEU A 188 -7.21 -14.95 34.38
CA LEU A 188 -8.56 -14.45 34.12
C LEU A 188 -8.83 -13.12 34.86
N GLY A 189 -8.39 -13.01 36.11
CA GLY A 189 -8.49 -11.76 36.86
C GLY A 189 -7.72 -10.60 36.20
N HIS A 190 -6.49 -10.87 35.73
CA HIS A 190 -5.70 -9.88 34.99
C HIS A 190 -6.31 -9.53 33.63
N HIS A 191 -6.90 -10.52 32.94
CA HIS A 191 -7.58 -10.33 31.68
C HIS A 191 -8.83 -9.44 31.84
N LEU A 192 -9.65 -9.67 32.87
CA LEU A 192 -10.78 -8.79 33.21
C LEU A 192 -10.33 -7.34 33.49
N ALA A 193 -9.23 -7.17 34.24
CA ALA A 193 -8.65 -5.85 34.47
C ALA A 193 -8.15 -5.21 33.17
N HIS A 194 -7.58 -6.00 32.25
CA HIS A 194 -7.17 -5.55 30.93
C HIS A 194 -8.35 -5.03 30.11
N ILE A 195 -9.46 -5.77 30.05
CA ILE A 195 -10.70 -5.39 29.33
C ILE A 195 -11.19 -4.01 29.79
N ILE A 196 -11.24 -3.78 31.11
CA ILE A 196 -11.64 -2.49 31.68
C ILE A 196 -10.64 -1.39 31.28
N GLY A 197 -9.34 -1.68 31.36
CA GLY A 197 -8.27 -0.77 30.98
C GLY A 197 -8.34 -0.35 29.50
N VAL A 198 -8.50 -1.29 28.57
CA VAL A 198 -8.61 -0.99 27.13
C VAL A 198 -9.91 -0.25 26.80
N LYS A 199 -11.03 -0.55 27.47
CA LYS A 199 -12.28 0.21 27.34
C LYS A 199 -12.09 1.68 27.72
N ILE A 200 -11.53 1.94 28.92
CA ILE A 200 -11.28 3.31 29.39
C ILE A 200 -10.33 4.02 28.43
N LYS A 201 -9.22 3.37 28.05
CA LYS A 201 -8.22 3.92 27.13
C LYS A 201 -8.82 4.24 25.77
N SER A 202 -9.61 3.32 25.21
CA SER A 202 -10.33 3.51 23.94
C SER A 202 -11.22 4.74 24.01
N PHE A 203 -12.08 4.83 25.03
CA PHE A 203 -13.01 5.95 25.18
C PHE A 203 -12.29 7.29 25.37
N VAL A 204 -11.30 7.33 26.27
CA VAL A 204 -10.52 8.55 26.58
C VAL A 204 -9.73 9.02 25.35
N PHE A 205 -9.13 8.10 24.59
CA PHE A 205 -8.41 8.45 23.37
C PHE A 205 -9.35 8.90 22.26
N ALA A 206 -10.48 8.22 22.06
CA ALA A 206 -11.46 8.60 21.06
C ALA A 206 -12.08 9.98 21.35
N ILE A 207 -12.39 10.29 22.61
CA ILE A 207 -12.85 11.63 23.03
C ILE A 207 -11.73 12.66 23.02
N SER A 208 -10.49 12.35 23.36
CA SER A 208 -9.41 13.35 23.31
C SER A 208 -8.84 13.54 21.90
N GLY A 209 -9.22 12.72 20.93
CA GLY A 209 -8.57 12.66 19.61
C GLY A 209 -7.12 12.19 19.71
N GLY A 210 -6.84 11.28 20.64
CA GLY A 210 -5.52 10.73 20.92
C GLY A 210 -4.54 11.69 21.61
N ARG A 211 -4.98 12.89 22.01
CA ARG A 211 -4.09 13.90 22.63
C ARG A 211 -3.45 13.44 23.95
N LEU A 212 -4.11 12.52 24.65
CA LEU A 212 -3.63 11.93 25.90
C LEU A 212 -2.77 10.67 25.69
N ALA A 213 -2.56 10.25 24.43
CA ALA A 213 -1.70 9.12 24.13
C ALA A 213 -0.22 9.47 24.31
N LYS A 214 0.55 8.51 24.85
CA LYS A 214 2.00 8.60 24.88
C LYS A 214 2.54 8.41 23.47
N ILE A 215 3.20 9.43 22.93
CA ILE A 215 3.82 9.44 21.61
C ILE A 215 5.35 9.51 21.74
N PRO A 216 6.12 9.14 20.70
CA PRO A 216 7.57 9.28 20.72
C PRO A 216 8.01 10.74 21.00
N LYS A 217 9.09 10.90 21.77
CA LYS A 217 9.62 12.23 22.12
C LYS A 217 10.14 12.93 20.86
N GLY A 218 9.96 14.25 20.79
CA GLY A 218 10.50 15.08 19.69
C GLY A 218 9.61 15.17 18.45
N VAL A 219 8.55 14.37 18.34
CA VAL A 219 7.62 14.40 17.20
C VAL A 219 6.72 15.65 17.25
N LYS A 220 6.63 16.38 16.14
CA LYS A 220 5.87 17.65 16.01
C LYS A 220 4.94 17.64 14.80
N GLY A 221 4.06 18.64 14.72
CA GLY A 221 3.23 18.91 13.54
C GLY A 221 2.34 17.73 13.12
N PHE A 222 2.33 17.42 11.82
CA PHE A 222 1.45 16.40 11.27
C PHE A 222 1.78 14.98 11.77
N GLU A 223 3.05 14.68 12.02
CA GLU A 223 3.48 13.37 12.54
C GLU A 223 2.90 13.12 13.93
N LYS A 224 2.91 14.15 14.80
CA LYS A 224 2.32 14.06 16.14
C LYS A 224 0.85 13.67 16.05
N ASN A 225 0.09 14.32 15.17
CA ASN A 225 -1.32 14.01 14.97
C ASN A 225 -1.52 12.56 14.49
N ASN A 226 -0.67 12.09 13.59
CA ASN A 226 -0.74 10.72 13.08
C ASN A 226 -0.46 9.66 14.15
N TYR A 227 0.53 9.86 15.03
CA TYR A 227 0.77 8.96 16.16
C TYR A 227 -0.41 8.95 17.15
N GLN A 228 -1.04 10.10 17.39
CA GLN A 228 -2.23 10.20 18.24
C GLN A 228 -3.43 9.44 17.65
N GLN A 229 -3.65 9.57 16.35
CA GLN A 229 -4.69 8.81 15.64
C GLN A 229 -4.40 7.31 15.69
N LEU A 230 -3.17 6.89 15.39
CA LEU A 230 -2.75 5.48 15.48
C LEU A 230 -2.98 4.90 16.89
N ALA A 231 -2.62 5.65 17.94
CA ALA A 231 -2.85 5.22 19.32
C ALA A 231 -4.34 5.09 19.65
N THR A 232 -5.17 5.98 19.09
CA THR A 232 -6.64 5.91 19.24
C THR A 232 -7.20 4.69 18.55
N LEU A 233 -6.82 4.45 17.28
CA LEU A 233 -7.22 3.28 16.50
C LEU A 233 -6.80 1.98 17.19
N SER A 234 -5.57 1.92 17.71
CA SER A 234 -5.04 0.75 18.42
C SER A 234 -5.81 0.46 19.71
N ALA A 235 -6.16 1.48 20.50
CA ALA A 235 -6.96 1.30 21.70
C ALA A 235 -8.38 0.83 21.37
N SER A 236 -9.01 1.42 20.35
CA SER A 236 -10.33 1.03 19.87
C SER A 236 -10.35 -0.40 19.31
N PHE A 237 -9.33 -0.77 18.53
CA PHE A 237 -9.15 -2.13 18.04
C PHE A 237 -9.06 -3.13 19.19
N ALA A 238 -8.16 -2.89 20.15
CA ALA A 238 -7.98 -3.77 21.31
C ALA A 238 -9.29 -3.95 22.08
N PHE A 239 -10.03 -2.87 22.34
CA PHE A 239 -11.33 -2.96 22.99
C PHE A 239 -12.34 -3.80 22.19
N LEU A 240 -12.45 -3.61 20.88
CA LEU A 240 -13.39 -4.37 20.05
C LEU A 240 -13.01 -5.85 19.92
N VAL A 241 -11.72 -6.18 19.97
CA VAL A 241 -11.26 -7.58 20.04
C VAL A 241 -11.86 -8.28 21.26
N GLU A 242 -11.83 -7.64 22.44
CA GLU A 242 -12.42 -8.19 23.66
C GLU A 242 -13.93 -8.41 23.53
N ILE A 243 -14.64 -7.45 22.92
CA ILE A 243 -16.09 -7.57 22.72
C ILE A 243 -16.44 -8.73 21.79
N VAL A 244 -15.66 -8.92 20.73
CA VAL A 244 -15.88 -10.02 19.76
C VAL A 244 -15.52 -11.36 20.38
N LEU A 245 -14.45 -11.43 21.18
CA LEU A 245 -14.11 -12.61 21.98
C LEU A 245 -15.23 -12.98 22.95
N MET A 246 -15.78 -12.01 23.68
CA MET A 246 -16.92 -12.26 24.57
C MET A 246 -18.18 -12.70 23.81
N LYS A 247 -18.45 -12.13 22.63
CA LYS A 247 -19.62 -12.47 21.82
C LYS A 247 -19.54 -13.87 21.20
N PHE A 248 -18.40 -14.22 20.60
CA PHE A 248 -18.26 -15.42 19.79
C PHE A 248 -17.48 -16.54 20.47
N GLY A 249 -16.64 -16.22 21.45
CA GLY A 249 -15.77 -17.17 22.13
C GLY A 249 -15.00 -18.07 21.14
N PRO A 250 -15.00 -19.40 21.32
CA PRO A 250 -14.33 -20.33 20.42
C PRO A 250 -14.85 -20.32 18.97
N LYS A 251 -16.08 -19.82 18.74
CA LYS A 251 -16.68 -19.76 17.40
C LYS A 251 -16.13 -18.62 16.56
N ILE A 252 -15.32 -17.72 17.12
CA ILE A 252 -14.70 -16.59 16.40
C ILE A 252 -13.89 -17.06 15.18
N LYS A 253 -13.27 -18.24 15.25
CA LYS A 253 -12.53 -18.83 14.12
C LYS A 253 -13.38 -19.11 12.88
N PHE A 254 -14.71 -19.24 13.06
CA PHE A 254 -15.66 -19.45 11.97
C PHE A 254 -16.35 -18.14 11.52
N GLN A 255 -16.07 -17.01 12.17
CA GLN A 255 -16.64 -15.70 11.81
C GLN A 255 -15.78 -15.01 10.74
N GLU A 256 -15.64 -15.66 9.58
CA GLU A 256 -14.71 -15.27 8.52
C GLU A 256 -14.84 -13.80 8.09
N SER A 257 -16.07 -13.32 7.86
CA SER A 257 -16.31 -11.93 7.46
C SER A 257 -15.96 -10.93 8.56
N VAL A 258 -16.26 -11.25 9.83
CA VAL A 258 -15.92 -10.39 10.97
C VAL A 258 -14.41 -10.34 11.14
N ASN A 259 -13.75 -11.50 11.11
CA ASN A 259 -12.29 -11.59 11.16
C ASN A 259 -11.65 -10.79 10.03
N GLY A 260 -12.23 -10.83 8.83
CA GLY A 260 -11.79 -10.01 7.71
C GLY A 260 -11.79 -8.51 7.99
N LEU A 261 -12.82 -7.98 8.66
CA LEU A 261 -12.87 -6.57 9.05
C LEU A 261 -11.75 -6.20 10.04
N PHE A 262 -11.49 -7.08 11.02
CA PHE A 262 -10.37 -6.88 11.95
C PHE A 262 -9.01 -6.99 11.25
N SER A 263 -8.86 -7.93 10.32
CA SER A 263 -7.65 -8.05 9.50
C SER A 263 -7.39 -6.78 8.71
N ASP A 264 -8.40 -6.24 8.03
CA ASP A 264 -8.26 -5.00 7.25
C ASP A 264 -7.90 -3.81 8.15
N LEU A 265 -8.54 -3.67 9.32
CA LEU A 265 -8.21 -2.61 10.27
C LEU A 265 -6.79 -2.76 10.83
N LEU A 266 -6.36 -4.00 11.15
CA LEU A 266 -5.01 -4.30 11.59
C LEU A 266 -3.98 -3.93 10.52
N ILE A 267 -4.25 -4.24 9.25
CA ILE A 267 -3.39 -3.86 8.13
C ILE A 267 -3.26 -2.34 8.03
N LYS A 268 -4.36 -1.57 8.12
CA LYS A 268 -4.28 -0.10 8.10
C LYS A 268 -3.45 0.46 9.25
N MET A 269 -3.63 -0.05 10.47
CA MET A 269 -2.82 0.36 11.62
C MET A 269 -1.34 -0.01 11.43
N TYR A 270 -1.06 -1.21 10.91
CA TYR A 270 0.29 -1.68 10.62
C TYR A 270 0.96 -0.78 9.57
N SER A 271 0.28 -0.49 8.47
CA SER A 271 0.72 0.39 7.40
C SER A 271 1.00 1.82 7.89
N ILE A 272 0.12 2.41 8.72
CA ILE A 272 0.39 3.72 9.37
C ILE A 272 1.65 3.64 10.25
N SER A 273 1.78 2.59 11.04
CA SER A 273 2.91 2.42 11.98
C SER A 273 4.25 2.36 11.24
N VAL A 274 4.35 1.52 10.21
CA VAL A 274 5.59 1.36 9.44
C VAL A 274 5.88 2.58 8.59
N LEU A 275 4.87 3.28 8.04
CA LEU A 275 5.08 4.53 7.30
C LEU A 275 5.64 5.64 8.21
N LEU A 276 5.11 5.79 9.43
CA LEU A 276 5.62 6.79 10.38
C LEU A 276 7.04 6.46 10.83
N LYS A 277 7.41 5.17 10.90
CA LYS A 277 8.79 4.76 11.16
C LYS A 277 9.69 5.03 9.95
N TYR A 278 9.26 4.64 8.75
CA TYR A 278 10.01 4.76 7.51
C TYR A 278 10.24 6.23 7.12
N ARG A 279 9.29 7.12 7.45
CA ARG A 279 9.44 8.58 7.31
C ARG A 279 10.74 9.10 7.93
N GLN A 280 11.23 8.51 9.03
CA GLN A 280 12.42 9.00 9.73
C GLN A 280 13.70 8.91 8.90
N VAL A 281 13.73 8.06 7.87
CA VAL A 281 14.87 7.89 6.96
C VAL A 281 14.63 8.49 5.58
N LEU A 282 13.48 9.17 5.38
CA LEU A 282 13.11 9.81 4.12
C LEU A 282 13.27 11.33 4.20
N ASP A 283 13.56 11.93 3.05
CA ASP A 283 13.59 13.37 2.88
C ASP A 283 12.23 14.03 3.08
N ASN A 284 12.26 15.34 3.33
CA ASN A 284 11.06 16.15 3.51
C ASN A 284 10.16 16.20 2.27
N ASP A 285 10.67 15.85 1.10
CA ASP A 285 9.92 15.81 -0.16
C ASP A 285 8.75 14.80 -0.10
N PHE A 286 8.87 13.76 0.72
CA PHE A 286 7.82 12.74 0.90
C PHE A 286 6.67 13.19 1.82
N ASN A 287 6.78 14.35 2.50
CA ASN A 287 5.83 14.77 3.53
C ASN A 287 4.39 14.84 3.03
N ASP A 288 4.17 15.37 1.83
CA ASP A 288 2.82 15.51 1.27
C ASP A 288 2.24 14.15 0.83
N LEU A 289 3.06 13.28 0.23
CA LEU A 289 2.68 11.91 -0.13
C LEU A 289 2.34 11.08 1.12
N ILE A 290 3.15 11.16 2.16
CA ILE A 290 2.92 10.46 3.44
C ILE A 290 1.68 11.01 4.12
N ARG A 291 1.48 12.34 4.11
CA ARG A 291 0.26 12.96 4.64
C ARG A 291 -0.97 12.44 3.91
N TRP A 292 -0.93 12.40 2.57
CA TRP A 292 -2.02 11.86 1.76
C TRP A 292 -2.30 10.40 2.11
N SER A 293 -1.26 9.56 2.19
CA SER A 293 -1.39 8.13 2.48
C SER A 293 -1.98 7.87 3.87
N VAL A 294 -1.41 8.50 4.91
CA VAL A 294 -1.89 8.31 6.29
C VAL A 294 -3.30 8.86 6.48
N GLN A 295 -3.64 10.00 5.86
CA GLN A 295 -4.99 10.56 5.92
C GLN A 295 -6.04 9.59 5.34
N ARG A 296 -5.76 8.98 4.18
CA ARG A 296 -6.61 7.94 3.58
C ARG A 296 -6.77 6.76 4.53
N GLN A 297 -5.66 6.24 5.07
CA GLN A 297 -5.68 5.06 5.94
C GLN A 297 -6.40 5.31 7.27
N VAL A 298 -6.27 6.48 7.87
CA VAL A 298 -7.00 6.83 9.11
C VAL A 298 -8.50 6.95 8.83
N HIS A 299 -8.90 7.57 7.72
CA HIS A 299 -10.31 7.63 7.33
C HIS A 299 -10.91 6.22 7.16
N GLU A 300 -10.26 5.37 6.37
CA GLU A 300 -10.69 3.98 6.15
C GLU A 300 -10.73 3.18 7.45
N SER A 301 -9.78 3.41 8.37
CA SER A 301 -9.77 2.76 9.68
C SER A 301 -10.98 3.15 10.54
N GLN A 302 -11.41 4.42 10.49
CA GLN A 302 -12.61 4.86 11.20
C GLN A 302 -13.89 4.27 10.58
N VAL A 303 -13.95 4.13 9.26
CA VAL A 303 -15.05 3.43 8.58
C VAL A 303 -15.10 1.97 9.03
N LEU A 304 -13.96 1.26 9.01
CA LEU A 304 -13.87 -0.13 9.46
C LEU A 304 -14.27 -0.31 10.93
N LEU A 305 -13.90 0.63 11.82
CA LEU A 305 -14.36 0.62 13.21
C LEU A 305 -15.90 0.71 13.30
N SER A 306 -16.52 1.56 12.49
CA SER A 306 -17.98 1.69 12.42
C SER A 306 -18.65 0.42 11.89
N ASP A 307 -18.03 -0.24 10.91
CA ASP A 307 -18.51 -1.49 10.30
C ASP A 307 -18.41 -2.67 11.26
N ILE A 308 -17.29 -2.78 12.00
CA ILE A 308 -17.09 -3.77 13.06
C ILE A 308 -18.16 -3.59 14.14
N CYS A 309 -18.40 -2.35 14.59
CA CYS A 309 -19.46 -2.08 15.56
C CYS A 309 -20.84 -2.48 15.03
N GLY A 310 -21.07 -2.34 13.72
CA GLY A 310 -22.31 -2.78 13.06
C GLY A 310 -22.57 -4.28 13.16
N GLN A 311 -21.54 -5.10 13.35
CA GLN A 311 -21.66 -6.56 13.52
C GLN A 311 -21.97 -6.98 14.96
N LEU A 312 -21.99 -6.04 15.90
CA LEU A 312 -22.20 -6.27 17.32
C LEU A 312 -23.65 -5.94 17.73
N ASN A 313 -24.16 -6.68 18.72
CA ASN A 313 -25.42 -6.31 19.36
C ASN A 313 -25.15 -5.00 20.12
N PHE A 314 -26.08 -4.04 20.12
CA PHE A 314 -25.85 -2.70 20.70
C PHE A 314 -24.75 -1.88 19.99
N SER A 315 -24.69 -1.97 18.65
CA SER A 315 -23.74 -1.26 17.79
C SER A 315 -23.54 0.23 18.14
N LEU A 316 -24.61 0.94 18.50
CA LEU A 316 -24.57 2.36 18.91
C LEU A 316 -23.71 2.60 20.16
N VAL A 317 -23.76 1.71 21.15
CA VAL A 317 -22.96 1.82 22.39
C VAL A 317 -21.48 1.71 22.06
N PHE A 318 -21.12 0.70 21.26
CA PHE A 318 -19.73 0.50 20.86
C PHE A 318 -19.23 1.63 19.96
N ARG A 319 -20.05 2.10 19.01
CA ARG A 319 -19.72 3.30 18.21
C ARG A 319 -19.47 4.52 19.09
N TRP A 320 -20.29 4.75 20.11
CA TRP A 320 -20.07 5.87 21.03
C TRP A 320 -18.77 5.74 21.83
N ILE A 321 -18.33 4.51 22.14
CA ILE A 321 -17.06 4.25 22.83
C ILE A 321 -15.85 4.49 21.90
N VAL A 322 -15.86 3.92 20.69
CA VAL A 322 -14.69 3.92 19.79
C VAL A 322 -14.65 5.10 18.83
N LEU A 323 -15.80 5.68 18.52
CA LEU A 323 -16.03 6.76 17.56
C LEU A 323 -17.10 7.75 18.09
N PRO A 324 -16.90 8.40 19.26
CA PRO A 324 -17.86 9.35 19.83
C PRO A 324 -18.12 10.56 18.92
N ARG A 325 -17.20 10.86 17.99
CA ARG A 325 -17.32 11.92 16.98
C ARG A 325 -17.73 11.41 15.59
N GLY A 326 -18.05 10.12 15.48
CA GLY A 326 -18.20 9.44 14.20
C GLY A 326 -16.90 9.38 13.40
N VAL A 327 -17.03 9.08 12.11
CA VAL A 327 -15.94 9.17 11.13
C VAL A 327 -15.67 10.65 10.86
N ASN A 328 -14.60 11.18 11.46
CA ASN A 328 -14.30 12.61 11.46
C ASN A 328 -13.01 12.96 10.71
N GLN A 329 -12.20 11.97 10.32
CA GLN A 329 -11.07 12.18 9.44
C GLN A 329 -11.60 12.30 8.00
N PRO A 330 -11.44 13.42 7.30
CA PRO A 330 -11.82 13.50 5.89
C PRO A 330 -10.84 12.71 5.03
N LEU A 331 -11.31 12.22 3.88
CA LEU A 331 -10.43 11.75 2.80
C LEU A 331 -9.43 12.85 2.37
N PRO A 332 -8.28 12.48 1.79
CA PRO A 332 -7.34 13.46 1.27
C PRO A 332 -8.01 14.41 0.28
N SER A 333 -7.73 15.71 0.40
CA SER A 333 -8.33 16.71 -0.48
C SER A 333 -7.78 16.63 -1.91
N VAL A 334 -8.59 17.01 -2.89
CA VAL A 334 -8.17 17.18 -4.29
C VAL A 334 -6.97 18.14 -4.42
N LYS A 335 -6.90 19.18 -3.57
CA LYS A 335 -5.76 20.10 -3.52
C LYS A 335 -4.46 19.38 -3.12
N LEU A 336 -4.51 18.52 -2.11
CA LEU A 336 -3.35 17.73 -1.70
C LEU A 336 -2.96 16.71 -2.77
N GLN A 337 -3.95 16.04 -3.38
CA GLN A 337 -3.72 15.11 -4.48
C GLN A 337 -3.00 15.79 -5.67
N ASN A 338 -3.50 16.94 -6.12
CA ASN A 338 -2.88 17.70 -7.21
C ASN A 338 -1.46 18.14 -6.85
N LYS A 339 -1.21 18.53 -5.59
CA LYS A 339 0.14 18.87 -5.13
C LYS A 339 1.08 17.66 -5.23
N VAL A 340 0.64 16.50 -4.78
CA VAL A 340 1.43 15.25 -4.80
C VAL A 340 1.74 14.81 -6.24
N VAL A 341 0.77 14.82 -7.16
CA VAL A 341 1.06 14.46 -8.58
C VAL A 341 2.09 15.40 -9.20
N ASN A 342 1.95 16.71 -8.96
CA ASN A 342 2.94 17.66 -9.47
C ASN A 342 4.33 17.41 -8.86
N GLN A 343 4.43 17.03 -7.59
CA GLN A 343 5.70 16.65 -6.98
C GLN A 343 6.28 15.38 -7.61
N LEU A 344 5.46 14.35 -7.83
CA LEU A 344 5.91 13.09 -8.46
C LEU A 344 6.48 13.30 -9.86
N ILE A 345 5.91 14.22 -10.65
CA ILE A 345 6.37 14.51 -12.00
C ILE A 345 7.60 15.43 -12.03
N ASN A 346 7.65 16.44 -11.15
CA ASN A 346 8.68 17.49 -11.19
C ASN A 346 9.88 17.24 -10.24
N ASN A 347 9.81 16.25 -9.35
CA ASN A 347 10.90 15.90 -8.44
C ASN A 347 11.44 14.50 -8.77
N PRO A 348 12.60 14.42 -9.47
CA PRO A 348 13.23 13.15 -9.80
C PRO A 348 13.47 12.26 -8.58
N ASN A 349 13.91 12.84 -7.44
CA ASN A 349 14.19 12.07 -6.21
C ASN A 349 12.97 11.28 -5.72
N LEU A 350 11.77 11.86 -5.80
CA LEU A 350 10.53 11.18 -5.41
C LEU A 350 10.22 9.99 -6.34
N LYS A 351 10.32 10.20 -7.66
CA LYS A 351 10.10 9.13 -8.64
C LYS A 351 11.12 8.01 -8.45
N ASP A 352 12.40 8.37 -8.48
CA ASP A 352 13.51 7.43 -8.52
C ASP A 352 13.60 6.58 -7.25
N THR A 353 13.31 7.16 -6.08
CA THR A 353 13.24 6.40 -4.82
C THR A 353 12.06 5.41 -4.81
N LEU A 354 10.90 5.81 -5.36
CA LEU A 354 9.72 4.96 -5.39
C LEU A 354 9.86 3.82 -6.41
N THR A 355 10.64 4.02 -7.47
CA THR A 355 10.76 3.05 -8.58
C THR A 355 12.19 2.54 -8.79
N SER A 356 13.00 2.58 -7.73
CA SER A 356 14.44 2.29 -7.77
C SER A 356 14.77 0.87 -8.24
N ASP A 357 13.83 -0.06 -8.05
CA ASP A 357 14.09 -1.49 -8.26
C ASP A 357 13.68 -1.92 -9.68
N VAL A 358 13.17 -0.97 -10.49
CA VAL A 358 12.78 -1.21 -11.88
C VAL A 358 14.00 -1.12 -12.80
N LEU A 359 14.44 -2.28 -13.28
CA LEU A 359 15.53 -2.41 -14.24
C LEU A 359 14.98 -2.72 -15.64
N TYR A 360 15.67 -2.25 -16.67
CA TYR A 360 15.32 -2.52 -18.07
C TYR A 360 16.56 -2.68 -18.94
N ALA A 361 16.43 -3.47 -20.00
CA ALA A 361 17.48 -3.64 -21.00
C ALA A 361 17.50 -2.46 -21.98
N LYS A 362 18.68 -2.17 -22.54
CA LYS A 362 18.85 -1.17 -23.60
C LYS A 362 17.98 -1.51 -24.82
N ASP A 363 17.43 -0.50 -25.47
CA ASP A 363 16.57 -0.56 -26.66
C ASP A 363 15.24 -1.29 -26.44
N SER A 364 14.89 -1.62 -25.19
CA SER A 364 13.57 -2.13 -24.83
C SER A 364 12.49 -1.05 -24.87
N THR A 365 11.21 -1.45 -24.90
CA THR A 365 10.09 -0.51 -24.81
C THR A 365 10.15 0.39 -23.56
N LEU A 366 10.71 -0.13 -22.46
CA LEU A 366 10.91 0.61 -21.22
C LEU A 366 12.07 1.63 -21.33
N ASP A 367 13.16 1.27 -22.01
CA ASP A 367 14.26 2.21 -22.28
C ASP A 367 13.79 3.37 -23.17
N ILE A 368 13.03 3.06 -24.23
CA ILE A 368 12.44 4.07 -25.11
C ILE A 368 11.52 5.02 -24.33
N LEU A 369 10.73 4.49 -23.38
CA LEU A 369 9.86 5.28 -22.51
C LEU A 369 10.65 6.22 -21.61
N ASP A 370 11.74 5.72 -21.01
CA ASP A 370 12.61 6.49 -20.10
C ASP A 370 13.35 7.61 -20.84
N GLN A 371 13.90 7.32 -22.03
CA GLN A 371 14.50 8.32 -22.91
C GLN A 371 13.49 9.42 -23.28
N ALA A 372 12.28 9.03 -23.67
CA ALA A 372 11.24 10.00 -24.01
C ALA A 372 10.78 10.82 -22.81
N TYR A 373 10.76 10.23 -21.62
CA TYR A 373 10.45 10.95 -20.37
C TYR A 373 11.47 12.05 -20.12
N THR A 374 12.76 11.72 -20.22
CA THR A 374 13.86 12.69 -20.04
C THR A 374 13.71 13.87 -21.01
N LEU A 375 13.49 13.60 -22.30
CA LEU A 375 13.24 14.65 -23.29
C LEU A 375 11.94 15.42 -23.03
N ALA A 376 10.89 14.76 -22.53
CA ALA A 376 9.61 15.39 -22.23
C ALA A 376 9.71 16.39 -21.06
N VAL A 377 10.51 16.09 -20.03
CA VAL A 377 10.78 17.00 -18.92
C VAL A 377 11.45 18.29 -19.42
N GLU A 378 12.42 18.16 -20.33
CA GLU A 378 13.09 19.31 -20.95
C GLU A 378 12.14 20.09 -21.87
N ALA A 379 11.38 19.37 -22.71
CA ALA A 379 10.43 19.96 -23.64
C ALA A 379 9.30 20.74 -22.94
N GLU A 380 8.89 20.39 -21.72
CA GLU A 380 7.91 21.17 -20.95
C GLU A 380 8.38 22.62 -20.72
N LYS A 381 9.70 22.88 -20.62
CA LYS A 381 10.23 24.24 -20.51
C LYS A 381 9.99 25.03 -21.79
N VAL A 382 10.18 24.39 -22.94
CA VAL A 382 9.95 24.98 -24.27
C VAL A 382 8.45 25.19 -24.50
N TYR A 383 7.62 24.17 -24.25
CA TYR A 383 6.16 24.23 -24.44
C TYR A 383 5.48 25.30 -23.57
N LYS A 384 6.02 25.64 -22.39
CA LYS A 384 5.51 26.76 -21.59
C LYS A 384 5.71 28.12 -22.28
N ARG A 385 6.75 28.26 -23.11
CA ARG A 385 7.06 29.49 -23.84
C ARG A 385 6.29 29.59 -25.15
N VAL A 386 6.22 28.50 -25.92
CA VAL A 386 5.72 28.52 -27.31
C VAL A 386 4.37 27.81 -27.51
N GLY A 387 3.82 27.18 -26.48
CA GLY A 387 2.66 26.30 -26.58
C GLY A 387 3.03 24.89 -27.06
N TYR A 388 2.10 23.95 -26.89
CA TYR A 388 2.32 22.55 -27.27
C TYR A 388 2.20 22.34 -28.79
N VAL A 389 3.19 21.65 -29.37
CA VAL A 389 3.22 21.17 -30.76
C VAL A 389 3.75 19.73 -30.82
N ASP A 390 3.24 18.95 -31.77
CA ASP A 390 3.58 17.53 -31.95
C ASP A 390 3.60 17.01 -33.39
N SER A 391 3.44 17.91 -34.36
CA SER A 391 3.70 17.63 -35.78
C SER A 391 5.04 18.22 -36.17
N TYR A 392 5.75 17.58 -37.10
CA TYR A 392 7.04 18.08 -37.57
C TYR A 392 6.89 19.45 -38.23
N GLU A 393 5.82 19.64 -39.02
CA GLU A 393 5.51 20.90 -39.69
C GLU A 393 5.29 22.05 -38.70
N ALA A 394 4.63 21.78 -37.58
CA ALA A 394 4.41 22.77 -36.53
C ALA A 394 5.71 23.11 -35.78
N ILE A 395 6.61 22.14 -35.61
CA ILE A 395 7.93 22.35 -34.99
C ILE A 395 8.84 23.16 -35.93
N ASP A 396 8.85 22.84 -37.23
CA ASP A 396 9.60 23.57 -38.26
C ASP A 396 9.14 25.04 -38.33
N ALA A 397 7.82 25.27 -38.31
CA ALA A 397 7.25 26.62 -38.31
C ALA A 397 7.66 27.47 -37.09
N LEU A 398 7.95 26.86 -35.93
CA LEU A 398 8.47 27.57 -34.76
C LEU A 398 9.93 28.01 -34.97
N LEU A 399 10.73 27.17 -35.63
CA LEU A 399 12.12 27.49 -35.97
C LEU A 399 12.19 28.59 -37.03
N ASP A 400 11.36 28.51 -38.07
CA ASP A 400 11.27 29.52 -39.13
C ASP A 400 10.89 30.90 -38.58
N LYS A 401 10.00 30.93 -37.58
CA LYS A 401 9.60 32.15 -36.85
C LYS A 401 10.59 32.57 -35.77
N GLN A 402 11.71 31.89 -35.62
CA GLN A 402 12.75 32.14 -34.60
C GLN A 402 12.22 32.12 -33.15
N GLN A 403 11.18 31.32 -32.88
CA GLN A 403 10.60 31.18 -31.54
C GLN A 403 11.31 30.11 -30.69
N ILE A 404 12.08 29.24 -31.35
CA ILE A 404 12.90 28.19 -30.73
C ILE A 404 14.30 28.16 -31.36
N SER A 405 15.28 27.64 -30.63
CA SER A 405 16.63 27.37 -31.15
C SER A 405 16.71 26.07 -31.96
N ILE A 406 17.83 25.85 -32.66
CA ILE A 406 18.11 24.59 -33.37
C ILE A 406 18.14 23.40 -32.40
N ASP A 407 18.72 23.58 -31.21
CA ASP A 407 18.77 22.53 -30.18
C ASP A 407 17.37 22.19 -29.66
N GLU A 408 16.51 23.20 -29.44
CA GLU A 408 15.12 23.01 -29.05
C GLU A 408 14.30 22.34 -30.15
N HIS A 409 14.58 22.65 -31.43
CA HIS A 409 13.98 21.96 -32.57
C HIS A 409 14.35 20.47 -32.60
N GLN A 410 15.64 20.13 -32.42
CA GLN A 410 16.11 18.75 -32.38
C GLN A 410 15.49 17.99 -31.20
N LEU A 411 15.43 18.61 -30.02
CA LEU A 411 14.77 18.07 -28.82
C LEU A 411 13.30 17.71 -29.10
N LEU A 412 12.53 18.66 -29.64
CA LEU A 412 11.10 18.46 -29.92
C LEU A 412 10.85 17.43 -31.03
N SER A 413 11.70 17.43 -32.07
CA SER A 413 11.63 16.47 -33.17
C SER A 413 11.91 15.05 -32.69
N ARG A 414 12.98 14.86 -31.89
CA ARG A 414 13.31 13.56 -31.30
C ARG A 414 12.24 13.07 -30.33
N LEU A 415 11.72 13.95 -29.47
CA LEU A 415 10.61 13.62 -28.59
C LEU A 415 9.35 13.18 -29.38
N THR A 416 9.07 13.83 -30.50
CA THR A 416 7.94 13.48 -31.38
C THR A 416 8.10 12.09 -31.98
N GLU A 417 9.31 11.74 -32.43
CA GLU A 417 9.64 10.40 -32.92
C GLU A 417 9.41 9.33 -31.83
N LEU A 418 9.98 9.53 -30.63
CA LEU A 418 9.84 8.57 -29.53
C LEU A 418 8.39 8.47 -29.04
N ARG A 419 7.66 9.60 -28.97
CA ARG A 419 6.23 9.62 -28.63
C ARG A 419 5.44 8.75 -29.59
N ARG A 420 5.68 8.84 -30.91
CA ARG A 420 5.02 7.95 -31.90
C ARG A 420 5.31 6.48 -31.62
N LYS A 421 6.56 6.11 -31.32
CA LYS A 421 6.96 4.74 -30.97
C LYS A 421 6.26 4.23 -29.70
N ILE A 422 6.18 5.05 -28.66
CA ILE A 422 5.56 4.68 -27.37
C ILE A 422 4.06 4.49 -27.51
N LEU A 423 3.40 5.35 -28.29
CA LEU A 423 1.95 5.31 -28.51
C LEU A 423 1.51 4.22 -29.49
N ALA A 424 2.43 3.70 -30.30
CA ALA A 424 2.15 2.58 -31.16
C ALA A 424 1.78 1.35 -30.32
N VAL A 425 0.77 0.63 -30.78
CA VAL A 425 0.33 -0.65 -30.23
C VAL A 425 0.96 -1.79 -31.03
N ASP A 426 0.97 -3.00 -30.48
CA ASP A 426 1.30 -4.18 -31.27
C ASP A 426 0.20 -4.40 -32.32
N ASP A 427 0.63 -4.75 -33.54
CA ASP A 427 -0.22 -5.02 -34.70
C ASP A 427 0.13 -6.42 -35.21
N TYR A 428 -0.88 -7.17 -35.65
CA TYR A 428 -0.76 -8.54 -36.09
C TYR A 428 -1.36 -8.66 -37.49
N GLU A 429 -0.55 -9.10 -38.46
CA GLU A 429 -1.08 -9.43 -39.79
C GLU A 429 -2.15 -10.51 -39.64
N HIS A 430 -3.32 -10.27 -40.25
CA HIS A 430 -4.50 -11.13 -40.19
C HIS A 430 -4.35 -12.42 -40.98
#